data_AF-A0A561WVN3-F1
#
_entry.id   AF-A0A561WVN3-F1
#
_cell.length_a   1.000
_cell.length_b   1.000
_cell.length_c   1.000
_cell.angle_alpha   90.00
_cell.angle_beta   90.00
_cell.angle_gamma   90.00
#
_symmetry.space_group_name_H-M   'P 1'
#
loop_
_entity.id
_entity.type
_entity.pdbx_description
1 polymer ?
#
loop_
_entity_poly.entity_id
_entity_poly.type
_entity_poly.pdbx_seq_one_letter_code
_entity_poly.pdbx_strand_id
1 'polypeptide(L)'
;MIDEAGDEDALDRSGFVPAEGGEWWGLLFENPTLGLAPQLTWGFHFPFQPVSRDHGSSPLTLDLEWLPIQADGWRSMAGRSASSSRFAEPGEASVYYFAHHRYEAIHLQILEQRDLAIHVRANVSGDLDSLGVESVAADAWLQFAGITVSLSDTVTADAALARLSEFSDITGLAPAAVPGGIHFRFAPSAPVG
;
A
#
# COMPACT_ATOMS: atom_id res chain seq x y z
N MET A 1 17.44 -4.43 42.05
CA MET A 1 17.02 -3.35 41.13
C MET A 1 18.00 -3.41 40.00
N ILE A 2 17.61 -4.03 38.90
CA ILE A 2 18.32 -3.89 37.62
C ILE A 2 17.74 -2.60 37.06
N ASP A 3 18.58 -1.60 36.82
CA ASP A 3 18.21 -0.43 36.03
C ASP A 3 17.72 -0.94 34.68
N GLU A 4 16.44 -0.78 34.39
CA GLU A 4 15.95 -0.77 33.01
C GLU A 4 16.43 0.55 32.39
N ALA A 5 17.71 0.60 32.05
CA ALA A 5 18.18 1.55 31.06
C ALA A 5 17.40 1.21 29.79
N GLY A 6 16.40 2.02 29.46
CA GLY A 6 15.69 1.92 28.19
C GLY A 6 16.73 1.87 27.08
N ASP A 7 16.58 0.91 26.18
CA ASP A 7 17.46 0.73 25.05
C ASP A 7 17.43 2.02 24.22
N GLU A 8 18.45 2.87 24.34
CA GLU A 8 18.53 4.17 23.65
C GLU A 8 18.46 4.02 22.12
N ASP A 9 18.67 2.79 21.62
CA ASP A 9 18.58 2.42 20.22
C ASP A 9 17.17 1.99 19.76
N ALA A 10 16.23 1.75 20.67
CA ALA A 10 14.88 1.33 20.32
C ALA A 10 14.18 2.36 19.41
N LEU A 11 13.43 1.88 18.42
CA LEU A 11 12.60 2.75 17.60
C LEU A 11 11.42 3.23 18.46
N ASP A 12 11.22 4.54 18.52
CA ASP A 12 10.06 5.14 19.15
C ASP A 12 9.19 5.90 18.14
N ARG A 13 8.04 6.40 18.61
CA ARG A 13 7.09 7.15 17.78
C ARG A 13 7.68 8.40 17.14
N SER A 14 8.68 9.02 17.75
CA SER A 14 9.32 10.23 17.22
C SER A 14 10.18 9.94 15.98
N GLY A 15 10.57 8.68 15.78
CA GLY A 15 11.27 8.22 14.56
C GLY A 15 10.42 8.25 13.29
N PHE A 16 9.09 8.29 13.40
CA PHE A 16 8.15 8.31 12.27
C PHE A 16 7.94 9.72 11.72
N VAL A 17 9.03 10.37 11.31
CA VAL A 17 8.99 11.69 10.65
C VAL A 17 8.59 11.49 9.19
N PRO A 18 7.48 12.09 8.69
CA PRO A 18 7.05 11.89 7.30
C PRO A 18 8.13 12.28 6.28
N ALA A 19 8.22 11.51 5.20
CA ALA A 19 8.99 11.86 4.01
C ALA A 19 8.06 12.10 2.81
N GLU A 20 8.54 12.87 1.84
CA GLU A 20 7.86 13.00 0.56
C GLU A 20 8.02 11.72 -0.27
N GLY A 21 7.13 11.51 -1.26
CA GLY A 21 7.29 10.44 -2.25
C GLY A 21 6.58 9.12 -1.92
N GLY A 22 5.40 9.17 -1.32
CA GLY A 22 4.56 7.98 -1.14
C GLY A 22 3.75 7.61 -2.37
N GLU A 23 3.31 6.36 -2.43
CA GLU A 23 2.63 5.78 -3.59
C GLU A 23 1.36 5.03 -3.19
N TRP A 24 0.44 4.90 -4.14
CA TRP A 24 -0.70 3.99 -4.04
C TRP A 24 -0.92 3.28 -5.36
N TRP A 25 -1.41 2.04 -5.32
CA TRP A 25 -1.54 1.18 -6.49
C TRP A 25 -2.70 0.21 -6.36
N GLY A 26 -3.16 -0.29 -7.51
CA GLY A 26 -4.11 -1.39 -7.58
C GLY A 26 -3.42 -2.72 -7.88
N LEU A 27 -3.99 -3.80 -7.38
CA LEU A 27 -3.64 -5.17 -7.73
C LEU A 27 -4.93 -5.95 -8.01
N LEU A 28 -5.13 -6.33 -9.27
CA LEU A 28 -6.15 -7.30 -9.66
C LEU A 28 -5.50 -8.68 -9.67
N PHE A 29 -5.89 -9.54 -8.75
CA PHE A 29 -5.28 -10.85 -8.54
C PHE A 29 -6.34 -11.92 -8.29
N GLU A 30 -5.99 -13.16 -8.63
CA GLU A 30 -6.74 -14.35 -8.25
C GLU A 30 -5.79 -15.43 -7.72
N ASN A 31 -6.31 -16.33 -6.89
CA ASN A 31 -5.58 -17.53 -6.49
C ASN A 31 -6.50 -18.76 -6.59
N PRO A 32 -6.54 -19.43 -7.75
CA PRO A 32 -7.38 -20.61 -7.95
C PRO A 32 -7.03 -21.75 -6.99
N THR A 33 -5.76 -21.87 -6.60
CA THR A 33 -5.28 -22.89 -5.64
C THR A 33 -5.92 -22.72 -4.27
N LEU A 34 -6.17 -21.48 -3.85
CA LEU A 34 -6.83 -21.14 -2.59
C LEU A 34 -8.33 -20.85 -2.75
N GLY A 35 -8.88 -20.99 -3.96
CA GLY A 35 -10.28 -20.68 -4.27
C GLY A 35 -10.61 -19.18 -4.21
N LEU A 36 -9.60 -18.31 -4.29
CA LEU A 36 -9.80 -16.85 -4.33
C LEU A 36 -10.16 -16.44 -5.75
N ALA A 37 -11.39 -15.98 -5.93
CA ALA A 37 -11.85 -15.38 -7.18
C ALA A 37 -11.08 -14.07 -7.46
N PRO A 38 -11.02 -13.63 -8.74
CA PRO A 38 -10.44 -12.33 -9.09
C PRO A 38 -10.99 -11.19 -8.23
N GLN A 39 -10.07 -10.42 -7.65
CA GLN A 39 -10.41 -9.28 -6.82
C GLN A 39 -9.40 -8.14 -7.05
N LEU A 40 -9.92 -6.92 -7.19
CA LEU A 40 -9.12 -5.70 -7.17
C LEU A 40 -8.94 -5.23 -5.73
N THR A 41 -7.69 -5.15 -5.29
CA THR A 41 -7.29 -4.60 -4.00
C THR A 41 -6.34 -3.42 -4.18
N TRP A 42 -6.18 -2.61 -3.14
CA TRP A 42 -5.35 -1.42 -3.16
C TRP A 42 -4.20 -1.52 -2.15
N GLY A 43 -3.05 -1.00 -2.55
CA GLY A 43 -1.88 -0.83 -1.69
C GLY A 43 -1.51 0.64 -1.51
N PHE A 44 -0.91 0.96 -0.37
CA PHE A 44 -0.50 2.29 0.03
C PHE A 44 0.86 2.23 0.72
N HIS A 45 1.81 3.03 0.22
CA HIS A 45 3.17 3.13 0.72
C HIS A 45 3.42 4.53 1.27
N PHE A 46 3.71 4.60 2.57
CA PHE A 46 4.03 5.84 3.27
C PHE A 46 5.51 5.83 3.68
N PRO A 47 6.38 6.61 3.02
CA PRO A 47 7.75 6.74 3.45
C PRO A 47 7.86 7.68 4.65
N PHE A 48 8.75 7.33 5.57
CA PHE A 48 9.26 8.20 6.61
C PHE A 48 10.74 8.51 6.36
N GLN A 49 11.27 9.49 7.07
CA GLN A 49 12.70 9.77 7.04
C GLN A 49 13.47 8.54 7.52
N PRO A 50 14.59 8.16 6.85
CA PRO A 50 15.41 7.06 7.29
C PRO A 50 15.89 7.27 8.73
N VAL A 51 15.87 6.21 9.52
CA VAL A 51 16.38 6.24 10.89
C VAL A 51 17.84 5.81 10.87
N SER A 52 18.72 6.72 11.31
CA SER A 52 20.16 6.44 11.48
C SER A 52 20.44 5.99 12.91
N ARG A 53 21.19 4.89 13.03
CA ARG A 53 21.73 4.33 14.27
C ARG A 53 23.21 3.99 14.08
N ASP A 54 23.89 3.62 15.16
CA ASP A 54 25.32 3.27 15.15
C ASP A 54 25.66 2.10 14.20
N HIS A 55 24.70 1.22 13.95
CA HIS A 55 24.85 0.06 13.05
C HIS A 55 24.45 0.34 11.59
N GLY A 56 23.98 1.55 11.28
CA GLY A 56 23.62 1.96 9.92
C GLY A 56 22.32 2.76 9.85
N SER A 57 21.98 3.18 8.63
CA SER A 57 20.70 3.82 8.31
C SER A 57 19.77 2.81 7.66
N SER A 58 18.52 2.78 8.10
CA SER A 58 17.47 1.94 7.51
C SER A 58 16.34 2.80 6.97
N PRO A 59 15.77 2.47 5.80
CA PRO A 59 14.48 3.01 5.40
C PRO A 59 13.43 2.71 6.46
N LEU A 60 12.50 3.64 6.66
CA LEU A 60 11.33 3.46 7.51
C LEU A 60 10.09 3.72 6.67
N THR A 61 9.22 2.72 6.55
CA THR A 61 8.01 2.82 5.71
C THR A 61 6.84 2.19 6.43
N LEU A 62 5.62 2.69 6.15
CA LEU A 62 4.37 2.02 6.48
C LEU A 62 3.74 1.56 5.17
N ASP A 63 3.47 0.27 5.08
CA ASP A 63 2.86 -0.38 3.94
C ASP A 63 1.52 -0.97 4.34
N LEU A 64 0.47 -0.61 3.60
CA LEU A 64 -0.85 -1.20 3.70
C LEU A 64 -1.16 -1.91 2.40
N GLU A 65 -1.52 -3.18 2.45
CA GLU A 65 -1.70 -4.01 1.26
C GLU A 65 -3.01 -4.78 1.32
N TRP A 66 -3.46 -5.23 0.15
CA TRP A 66 -4.65 -6.08 -0.03
C TRP A 66 -5.98 -5.45 0.41
N LEU A 67 -6.06 -4.11 0.52
CA LEU A 67 -7.28 -3.45 0.99
C LEU A 67 -8.40 -3.47 -0.07
N PRO A 68 -9.57 -4.07 0.19
CA PRO A 68 -10.64 -4.23 -0.80
C PRO A 68 -11.57 -3.00 -0.87
N ILE A 69 -11.00 -1.83 -1.16
CA ILE A 69 -11.75 -0.58 -1.22
C ILE A 69 -12.62 -0.54 -2.48
N GLN A 70 -13.93 -0.42 -2.29
CA GLN A 70 -14.90 -0.30 -3.38
C GLN A 70 -14.96 1.14 -3.88
N ALA A 71 -14.71 1.32 -5.18
CA ALA A 71 -14.84 2.59 -5.89
C ALA A 71 -15.27 2.33 -7.33
N ASP A 72 -15.95 3.31 -7.95
CA ASP A 72 -16.39 3.21 -9.35
C ASP A 72 -15.20 3.21 -10.33
N GLY A 73 -14.02 3.64 -9.86
CA GLY A 73 -12.75 3.52 -10.56
C GLY A 73 -11.62 4.22 -9.82
N TRP A 74 -10.39 4.03 -10.29
CA TRP A 74 -9.18 4.61 -9.67
C TRP A 74 -9.18 6.15 -9.63
N ARG A 75 -9.97 6.81 -10.48
CA ARG A 75 -10.15 8.28 -10.44
C ARG A 75 -11.20 8.77 -9.42
N SER A 76 -11.82 7.87 -8.66
CA SER A 76 -12.95 8.15 -7.76
C SER A 76 -12.74 7.58 -6.35
N MET A 77 -11.56 7.80 -5.79
CA MET A 77 -11.13 7.28 -4.48
C MET A 77 -11.39 8.23 -3.31
N ALA A 78 -11.57 9.54 -3.56
CA ALA A 78 -11.88 10.50 -2.51
C ALA A 78 -13.15 10.13 -1.72
N GLY A 79 -13.10 10.25 -0.40
CA GLY A 79 -14.19 9.88 0.51
C GLY A 79 -14.30 8.39 0.82
N ARG A 80 -13.44 7.53 0.24
CA ARG A 80 -13.41 6.10 0.56
C ARG A 80 -12.59 5.83 1.81
N SER A 81 -12.87 4.71 2.46
CA SER A 81 -12.16 4.28 3.67
C SER A 81 -12.03 2.76 3.71
N ALA A 82 -11.04 2.28 4.45
CA ALA A 82 -10.90 0.88 4.81
C ALA A 82 -10.60 0.75 6.30
N SER A 83 -11.09 -0.34 6.89
CA SER A 83 -10.71 -0.70 8.25
C SER A 83 -10.54 -2.20 8.36
N SER A 84 -9.57 -2.62 9.16
CA SER A 84 -9.36 -3.99 9.59
C SER A 84 -9.17 -4.00 11.11
N SER A 85 -9.71 -5.02 11.77
CA SER A 85 -9.44 -5.29 13.19
C SER A 85 -8.52 -6.51 13.37
N ARG A 86 -8.03 -7.12 12.28
CA ARG A 86 -7.18 -8.30 12.33
C ARG A 86 -6.22 -8.33 11.15
N PHE A 87 -4.98 -8.74 11.41
CA PHE A 87 -3.98 -8.87 10.36
C PHE A 87 -4.46 -9.85 9.28
N ALA A 88 -4.28 -9.47 8.02
CA ALA A 88 -4.68 -10.21 6.82
C ALA A 88 -6.19 -10.44 6.64
N GLU A 89 -7.05 -9.71 7.37
CA GLU A 89 -8.52 -9.83 7.29
C GLU A 89 -9.21 -8.46 7.34
N PRO A 90 -9.44 -7.74 6.21
CA PRO A 90 -9.17 -8.16 4.83
C PRO A 90 -7.83 -7.67 4.25
N GLY A 91 -7.07 -6.87 4.99
CA GLY A 91 -5.82 -6.28 4.51
C GLY A 91 -4.67 -6.49 5.48
N GLU A 92 -3.48 -6.20 5.00
CA GLU A 92 -2.23 -6.33 5.75
C GLU A 92 -1.64 -4.95 6.01
N ALA A 93 -1.04 -4.79 7.19
CA ALA A 93 -0.27 -3.62 7.55
C ALA A 93 1.08 -4.06 8.08
N SER A 94 2.13 -3.41 7.59
CA SER A 94 3.46 -3.60 8.13
C SER A 94 4.26 -2.30 8.15
N VAL A 95 5.15 -2.18 9.13
CA VAL A 95 6.23 -1.20 9.09
C VAL A 95 7.49 -1.91 8.65
N TYR A 96 8.17 -1.36 7.64
CA TYR A 96 9.53 -1.79 7.34
C TYR A 96 10.52 -1.01 8.19
N TYR A 97 11.27 -1.72 9.02
CA TYR A 97 12.46 -1.21 9.70
C TYR A 97 13.45 -2.37 9.87
N PHE A 98 14.42 -2.47 8.95
CA PHE A 98 15.31 -3.63 8.72
C PHE A 98 14.61 -4.96 8.35
N ALA A 99 13.36 -5.14 8.76
CA ALA A 99 12.44 -6.22 8.40
C ALA A 99 11.01 -5.68 8.42
N HIS A 100 10.06 -6.47 7.92
CA HIS A 100 8.64 -6.16 8.04
C HIS A 100 8.13 -6.53 9.43
N HIS A 101 7.47 -5.59 10.09
CA HIS A 101 6.83 -5.76 11.40
C HIS A 101 5.32 -5.55 11.23
N ARG A 102 4.54 -6.58 11.53
CA ARG A 102 3.09 -6.62 11.25
C ARG A 102 2.27 -5.93 12.32
N TYR A 103 1.16 -5.34 11.88
CA TYR A 103 0.19 -4.70 12.75
C TYR A 103 -1.19 -5.34 12.59
N GLU A 104 -1.91 -5.48 13.71
CA GLU A 104 -3.19 -6.15 13.79
C GLU A 104 -4.32 -5.36 13.11
N ALA A 105 -4.40 -4.05 13.36
CA ALA A 105 -5.52 -3.23 12.95
C ALA A 105 -5.10 -2.11 11.98
N ILE A 106 -6.03 -1.75 11.09
CA ILE A 106 -5.88 -0.71 10.07
C ILE A 106 -7.09 0.21 10.14
N HIS A 107 -6.85 1.51 10.07
CA HIS A 107 -7.86 2.50 9.77
C HIS A 107 -7.32 3.50 8.74
N LEU A 108 -7.90 3.48 7.53
CA LEU A 108 -7.48 4.31 6.42
C LEU A 108 -8.65 5.15 5.89
N GLN A 109 -8.38 6.42 5.61
CA GLN A 109 -9.30 7.36 4.98
C GLN A 109 -8.62 8.05 3.81
N ILE A 110 -9.30 8.06 2.66
CA ILE A 110 -8.89 8.83 1.49
C ILE A 110 -9.67 10.15 1.53
N LEU A 111 -8.99 11.22 1.92
CA LEU A 111 -9.61 12.51 2.24
C LEU A 111 -9.90 13.33 0.97
N GLU A 112 -8.96 13.34 0.03
CA GLU A 112 -9.02 14.14 -1.18
C GLU A 112 -8.35 13.38 -2.34
N GLN A 113 -8.74 13.70 -3.57
CA GLN A 113 -8.06 13.25 -4.79
C GLN A 113 -7.86 14.42 -5.75
N ARG A 114 -6.63 14.58 -6.23
CA ARG A 114 -6.20 15.58 -7.22
C ARG A 114 -5.49 14.86 -8.37
N ASP A 115 -6.21 14.66 -9.46
CA ASP A 115 -5.74 13.89 -10.61
C ASP A 115 -5.22 12.49 -10.20
N LEU A 116 -3.91 12.28 -10.25
CA LEU A 116 -3.25 11.03 -9.91
C LEU A 116 -2.88 10.92 -8.43
N ALA A 117 -2.97 12.00 -7.66
CA ALA A 117 -2.58 12.03 -6.27
C ALA A 117 -3.80 11.90 -5.35
N ILE A 118 -3.68 11.17 -4.26
CA ILE A 118 -4.69 11.10 -3.19
C ILE A 118 -4.11 11.55 -1.86
N HIS A 119 -4.88 12.25 -1.06
CA HIS A 119 -4.54 12.59 0.32
C HIS A 119 -5.07 11.50 1.24
N VAL A 120 -4.19 10.77 1.91
CA VAL A 120 -4.57 9.62 2.72
C VAL A 120 -4.12 9.82 4.15
N ARG A 121 -5.03 9.53 5.08
CA ARG A 121 -4.72 9.36 6.49
C ARG A 121 -4.85 7.89 6.87
N ALA A 122 -3.79 7.34 7.43
CA ALA A 122 -3.72 5.98 7.93
C ALA A 122 -3.34 5.95 9.41
N ASN A 123 -3.90 5.00 10.13
CA ASN A 123 -3.46 4.60 11.46
C ASN A 123 -3.44 3.08 11.53
N VAL A 124 -2.35 2.52 12.05
CA VAL A 124 -2.22 1.09 12.35
C VAL A 124 -1.90 0.88 13.81
N SER A 125 -2.33 -0.25 14.36
CA SER A 125 -2.11 -0.57 15.78
C SER A 125 -2.06 -2.07 16.03
N GLY A 126 -1.58 -2.46 17.22
CA GLY A 126 -1.45 -3.86 17.62
C GLY A 126 -0.19 -4.46 17.02
N ASP A 127 0.96 -4.05 17.55
CA ASP A 127 2.30 -4.51 17.15
C ASP A 127 2.46 -6.03 17.41
N LEU A 128 2.38 -6.83 16.35
CA LEU A 128 2.39 -8.29 16.43
C LEU A 128 3.81 -8.85 16.51
N ASP A 129 4.79 -8.10 16.03
CA ASP A 129 6.18 -8.54 15.90
C ASP A 129 7.13 -7.85 16.91
N SER A 130 6.57 -7.08 17.85
CA SER A 130 7.29 -6.43 18.95
C SER A 130 8.35 -5.43 18.46
N LEU A 131 8.01 -4.62 17.45
CA LEU A 131 8.81 -3.45 17.05
C LEU A 131 9.00 -2.45 18.21
N GLY A 132 8.08 -2.43 19.18
CA GLY A 132 8.09 -1.53 20.33
C GLY A 132 7.23 -0.29 20.15
N VAL A 133 6.45 -0.22 19.07
CA VAL A 133 5.62 0.93 18.72
C VAL A 133 4.18 0.48 18.55
N GLU A 134 3.35 0.70 19.56
CA GLU A 134 2.00 0.13 19.57
C GLU A 134 1.06 0.65 18.48
N SER A 135 1.33 1.84 17.95
CA SER A 135 0.55 2.45 16.89
C SER A 135 1.37 3.46 16.08
N VAL A 136 1.14 3.45 14.77
CA VAL A 136 1.80 4.32 13.78
C VAL A 136 0.74 5.02 12.94
N ALA A 137 0.89 6.33 12.77
CA ALA A 137 0.01 7.14 11.95
C ALA A 137 0.77 7.76 10.77
N ALA A 138 0.10 7.88 9.63
CA ALA A 138 0.59 8.56 8.45
C ALA A 138 -0.50 9.47 7.88
N ASP A 139 -0.09 10.63 7.36
CA ASP A 139 -0.98 11.62 6.73
C ASP A 139 -0.20 12.26 5.58
N ALA A 140 -0.47 11.83 4.34
CA ALA A 140 0.37 12.17 3.20
C ALA A 140 -0.40 12.18 1.87
N TRP A 141 0.12 12.95 0.92
CA TRP A 141 -0.25 12.82 -0.49
C TRP A 141 0.52 11.66 -1.11
N LEU A 142 -0.20 10.75 -1.75
CA LEU A 142 0.34 9.56 -2.40
C LEU A 142 0.10 9.63 -3.91
N GLN A 143 1.12 9.30 -4.69
CA GLN A 143 1.05 9.31 -6.14
C GLN A 143 0.60 7.96 -6.70
N PHE A 144 -0.28 7.97 -7.70
CA PHE A 144 -0.76 6.73 -8.30
C PHE A 144 0.34 6.06 -9.14
N ALA A 145 0.71 4.85 -8.75
CA ALA A 145 1.72 4.05 -9.43
C ALA A 145 1.13 3.12 -10.51
N GLY A 146 -0.20 3.05 -10.63
CA GLY A 146 -0.92 2.23 -11.60
C GLY A 146 -1.58 1.00 -11.00
N ILE A 147 -2.00 0.08 -11.88
CA ILE A 147 -2.67 -1.18 -11.52
C ILE A 147 -1.90 -2.34 -12.13
N THR A 148 -1.56 -3.33 -11.31
CA THR A 148 -1.01 -4.60 -11.76
C THR A 148 -2.14 -5.62 -11.88
N VAL A 149 -2.16 -6.36 -12.99
CA VAL A 149 -3.07 -7.47 -13.26
C VAL A 149 -2.28 -8.77 -13.27
N SER A 150 -2.69 -9.68 -12.40
CA SER A 150 -2.10 -10.99 -12.20
C SER A 150 -3.20 -12.05 -12.19
N LEU A 151 -3.70 -12.37 -13.38
CA LEU A 151 -4.73 -13.39 -13.60
C LEU A 151 -4.20 -14.50 -14.49
N SER A 152 -4.57 -15.75 -14.18
CA SER A 152 -4.09 -16.94 -14.88
C SER A 152 -4.68 -17.08 -16.30
N ASP A 153 -5.84 -16.46 -16.55
CA ASP A 153 -6.52 -16.43 -17.84
C ASP A 153 -6.04 -15.31 -18.77
N THR A 154 -5.18 -14.40 -18.29
CA THR A 154 -4.65 -13.29 -19.08
C THR A 154 -3.26 -13.61 -19.64
N VAL A 155 -3.14 -13.64 -20.98
CA VAL A 155 -1.86 -13.90 -21.67
C VAL A 155 -1.39 -12.74 -22.54
N THR A 156 -2.19 -11.67 -22.65
CA THR A 156 -1.83 -10.42 -23.35
C THR A 156 -2.26 -9.20 -22.54
N ALA A 157 -1.63 -8.05 -22.81
CA ALA A 157 -2.00 -6.79 -22.17
C ALA A 157 -3.46 -6.39 -22.49
N ASP A 158 -3.92 -6.59 -23.72
CA ASP A 158 -5.30 -6.27 -24.09
C ASP A 158 -6.32 -7.15 -23.34
N ALA A 159 -6.03 -8.45 -23.17
CA ALA A 159 -6.86 -9.34 -22.39
C ALA A 159 -6.87 -8.92 -20.90
N ALA A 160 -5.71 -8.59 -20.34
CA ALA A 160 -5.61 -8.10 -18.97
C ALA A 160 -6.36 -6.77 -18.75
N LEU A 161 -6.29 -5.84 -19.70
CA LEU A 161 -7.01 -4.57 -19.64
C LEU A 161 -8.52 -4.78 -19.74
N ALA A 162 -8.97 -5.69 -20.62
CA ALA A 162 -10.38 -6.06 -20.72
C ALA A 162 -10.89 -6.67 -19.41
N ARG A 163 -10.14 -7.58 -18.78
CA ARG A 163 -10.49 -8.13 -17.46
C ARG A 163 -10.52 -7.04 -16.39
N LEU A 164 -9.55 -6.13 -16.38
CA LEU A 164 -9.52 -5.01 -15.43
C LEU A 164 -10.74 -4.09 -15.55
N SER A 165 -11.29 -3.91 -16.75
CA SER A 165 -12.47 -3.07 -16.99
C SER A 165 -13.75 -3.55 -16.29
N GLU A 166 -13.77 -4.80 -15.84
CA GLU A 166 -14.87 -5.36 -15.05
C GLU A 166 -14.80 -4.93 -13.57
N PHE A 167 -13.65 -4.42 -13.10
CA PHE A 167 -13.39 -4.09 -11.70
C PHE A 167 -13.15 -2.59 -11.45
N SER A 168 -12.77 -1.83 -12.49
CA SER A 168 -12.52 -0.39 -12.40
C SER A 168 -12.71 0.26 -13.76
N ASP A 169 -13.08 1.55 -13.77
CA ASP A 169 -12.87 2.40 -14.95
C ASP A 169 -11.39 2.36 -15.36
N ILE A 170 -11.12 2.02 -16.63
CA ILE A 170 -9.77 1.93 -17.20
C ILE A 170 -9.37 3.18 -17.99
N THR A 171 -10.22 4.21 -18.00
CA THR A 171 -9.97 5.46 -18.73
C THR A 171 -8.67 6.10 -18.29
N GLY A 172 -7.81 6.41 -19.26
CA GLY A 172 -6.51 7.03 -19.03
C GLY A 172 -5.44 6.08 -18.50
N LEU A 173 -5.64 4.77 -18.58
CA LEU A 173 -4.61 3.75 -18.35
C LEU A 173 -3.99 3.28 -19.67
N ALA A 174 -2.68 3.03 -19.65
CA ALA A 174 -1.93 2.45 -20.77
C ALA A 174 -0.98 1.35 -20.29
N PRO A 175 -0.67 0.33 -21.12
CA PRO A 175 0.33 -0.67 -20.79
C PRO A 175 1.68 -0.03 -20.42
N ALA A 176 2.25 -0.49 -19.31
CA ALA A 176 3.56 -0.09 -18.83
C ALA A 176 4.49 -1.30 -18.74
N ALA A 177 5.81 -1.07 -18.86
CA ALA A 177 6.79 -2.15 -18.77
C ALA A 177 6.81 -2.79 -17.38
N VAL A 178 6.89 -4.12 -17.33
CA VAL A 178 7.04 -4.90 -16.10
C VAL A 178 8.33 -5.71 -16.17
N PRO A 179 9.26 -5.57 -15.22
CA PRO A 179 10.39 -6.49 -15.11
C PRO A 179 9.88 -7.89 -14.75
N GLY A 180 10.22 -8.93 -15.53
CA GLY A 180 9.98 -10.33 -15.13
C GLY A 180 8.70 -11.01 -15.65
N GLY A 181 7.89 -10.34 -16.48
CA GLY A 181 7.13 -10.99 -17.57
C GLY A 181 5.96 -11.95 -17.29
N ILE A 182 5.37 -12.00 -16.10
CA ILE A 182 4.13 -12.81 -15.85
C ILE A 182 2.91 -11.97 -15.43
N HIS A 183 3.09 -10.66 -15.24
CA HIS A 183 2.03 -9.74 -14.85
C HIS A 183 1.94 -8.59 -15.86
N PHE A 184 0.75 -8.00 -15.98
CA PHE A 184 0.54 -6.82 -16.82
C PHE A 184 0.37 -5.60 -15.92
N ARG A 185 1.12 -4.53 -16.18
CA ARG A 185 0.97 -3.25 -15.46
C ARG A 185 0.34 -2.23 -16.38
N PHE A 186 -0.60 -1.47 -15.82
CA PHE A 186 -1.22 -0.33 -16.47
C PHE A 186 -0.96 0.92 -15.63
N ALA A 187 -0.37 1.93 -16.23
CA ALA A 187 -0.07 3.20 -15.57
C ALA A 187 -0.86 4.33 -16.23
N PRO A 188 -0.98 5.50 -15.59
CA PRO A 188 -1.55 6.68 -16.22
C PRO A 188 -0.90 6.96 -17.58
N SER A 189 -1.71 7.09 -18.62
CA SER A 189 -1.24 7.55 -19.93
C SER A 189 -0.62 8.92 -19.76
N ALA A 190 0.59 9.13 -20.31
CA ALA A 190 1.19 10.46 -20.36
C ALA A 190 0.19 11.45 -20.99
N PRO A 191 0.12 12.71 -20.52
CA PRO A 191 -0.71 13.70 -21.17
C PRO A 191 -0.32 13.77 -22.65
N VAL A 192 -1.31 13.71 -23.53
CA VAL A 192 -1.11 14.03 -24.94
C VAL A 192 -0.75 15.52 -24.97
N GLY A 193 0.53 15.82 -25.22
CA GLY A 193 1.04 17.18 -25.33
C GLY A 193 0.49 17.94 -26.52
#